data_AF-A0A553UK17-F1
#
_entry.id   AF-A0A553UK17-F1
#
_cell.length_a   1.000
_cell.length_b   1.000
_cell.length_c   1.000
_cell.angle_alpha   90.00
_cell.angle_beta   90.00
_cell.angle_gamma   90.00
#
_symmetry.space_group_name_H-M   'P 1'
#
loop_
_entity.id
_entity.type
_entity.pdbx_description
1 polymer ?
#
loop_
_entity_poly.entity_id
_entity_poly.type
_entity_poly.pdbx_seq_one_letter_code
_entity_poly.pdbx_strand_id
1 'polypeptide(L)' 'MHVTLRAEVCASPAALQETLQHIERVAGLVSQNTRRVERYGILSGEMDAGRIPDLEAVQGVQSVSLDQLQRAL' A
#
# COMPACT_ATOMS: atom_id res chain seq x y z
N MET A 1 5.85 -7.03 0.84
CA MET A 1 4.39 -6.79 0.77
C MET A 1 4.14 -5.74 -0.29
N HIS A 2 3.11 -5.96 -1.09
CA HIS A 2 2.63 -5.05 -2.12
C HIS A 2 1.22 -4.58 -1.81
N VAL A 3 0.99 -3.26 -1.84
CA VAL A 3 -0.34 -2.67 -1.71
C VAL A 3 -0.68 -2.04 -3.06
N THR A 4 -1.76 -2.49 -3.67
CA THR A 4 -2.30 -1.91 -4.90
C THR A 4 -3.36 -0.90 -4.53
N LEU A 5 -3.22 0.33 -5.03
CA LEU A 5 -4.19 1.40 -4.87
C LEU A 5 -5.25 1.34 -5.97
N ARG A 6 -6.43 1.88 -5.69
CA ARG A 6 -7.50 2.01 -6.67
C ARG A 6 -7.09 3.00 -7.78
N ALA A 7 -7.50 2.71 -9.01
CA ALA A 7 -7.21 3.57 -10.16
C ALA A 7 -7.74 5.01 -9.98
N GLU A 8 -8.90 5.17 -9.35
CA GLU A 8 -9.50 6.48 -9.01
C GLU A 8 -8.65 7.32 -8.05
N VAL A 9 -7.94 6.66 -7.14
CA VAL A 9 -6.99 7.30 -6.23
C VAL A 9 -5.72 7.69 -6.97
N CYS A 10 -5.21 6.81 -7.84
CA CYS A 10 -4.04 7.12 -8.66
C CYS A 10 -4.28 8.25 -9.67
N ALA A 11 -5.54 8.44 -10.11
CA ALA A 11 -5.91 9.51 -11.04
C ALA A 11 -5.98 10.91 -10.40
N SER A 12 -6.01 10.99 -9.06
CA SER A 12 -6.10 12.25 -8.32
C SER A 12 -4.89 12.43 -7.39
N PRO A 13 -3.99 13.39 -7.66
CA PRO A 13 -2.81 13.62 -6.82
C PRO A 13 -3.16 13.88 -5.34
N ALA A 14 -4.26 14.58 -5.08
CA ALA A 14 -4.72 14.87 -3.73
C ALA A 14 -5.20 13.59 -3.01
N ALA A 15 -6.02 12.77 -3.67
CA ALA A 15 -6.50 11.52 -3.10
C ALA A 15 -5.37 10.51 -2.90
N LEU A 16 -4.40 10.48 -3.83
CA LEU A 16 -3.20 9.68 -3.72
C LEU A 16 -2.41 10.06 -2.47
N GLN A 17 -2.15 11.34 -2.28
CA GLN A 17 -1.36 11.81 -1.14
C GLN A 17 -2.06 11.55 0.20
N GLU A 18 -3.38 11.75 0.27
CA GLU A 18 -4.17 11.42 1.45
C GLU A 18 -4.12 9.92 1.77
N THR A 19 -4.27 9.07 0.76
CA THR A 19 -4.20 7.61 0.91
C THR A 19 -2.81 7.16 1.38
N LEU A 20 -1.74 7.74 0.82
CA LEU A 20 -0.37 7.45 1.24
C LEU A 20 -0.13 7.81 2.71
N GLN A 21 -0.56 9.00 3.14
CA GLN A 21 -0.43 9.41 4.54
C GLN A 21 -1.26 8.53 5.50
N HIS A 22 -2.41 8.03 5.04
CA HIS A 22 -3.22 7.12 5.83
C HIS A 22 -2.54 5.76 5.97
N ILE A 23 -1.99 5.23 4.87
CA ILE A 23 -1.20 4.00 4.86
C ILE A 23 0.02 4.14 5.76
N GLU A 24 0.78 5.24 5.71
CA GLU A 24 1.90 5.49 6.61
C GLU A 24 1.48 5.46 8.08
N ARG A 25 0.35 6.09 8.43
CA ARG A 25 -0.15 6.11 9.81
C ARG A 25 -0.61 4.74 10.30
N VAL A 26 -1.30 3.99 9.46
CA VAL A 26 -1.88 2.68 9.83
C VAL A 26 -0.82 1.60 9.83
N ALA A 27 -0.03 1.51 8.77
CA ALA A 27 0.96 0.46 8.56
C ALA A 27 2.34 0.78 9.14
N GLY A 28 2.68 2.05 9.34
CA GLY A 28 4.06 2.45 9.61
C GLY A 28 4.99 2.16 8.43
N LEU A 29 4.47 2.23 7.19
CA LEU A 29 5.22 1.87 5.99
C LEU A 29 6.36 2.89 5.73
N VAL A 30 7.61 2.53 6.08
CA VAL A 30 8.75 3.48 6.06
C VAL A 30 9.43 3.62 4.69
N SER A 31 9.15 2.75 3.72
CA SER A 31 9.82 2.79 2.41
C SER A 31 8.79 2.95 1.30
N GLN A 32 8.70 4.15 0.73
CA GLN A 32 7.89 4.42 -0.45
C GLN A 32 8.80 4.67 -1.64
N ASN A 33 8.77 3.76 -2.62
CA ASN A 33 9.28 4.10 -3.95
C ASN A 33 8.19 4.89 -4.69
N THR A 34 8.15 6.20 -4.46
CA THR A 34 7.11 7.12 -4.95
C THR A 34 6.93 7.03 -6.47
N ARG A 35 8.02 6.80 -7.22
CA ARG A 35 7.98 6.62 -8.69
C ARG A 35 7.20 5.38 -9.14
N ARG A 36 7.19 4.29 -8.36
CA ARG A 36 6.38 3.09 -8.67
C ARG A 36 4.92 3.30 -8.30
N VAL A 37 4.64 4.07 -7.26
CA VAL A 37 3.28 4.42 -6.84
C VAL A 37 2.60 5.27 -7.92
N GLU A 38 3.25 6.31 -8.41
CA GLU A 38 2.68 7.19 -9.44
C GLU A 38 2.41 6.46 -10.76
N ARG A 39 3.30 5.53 -11.14
CA ARG A 39 3.23 4.87 -12.44
C ARG A 39 2.33 3.63 -12.47
N TYR A 40 2.26 2.90 -11.35
CA TYR A 40 1.58 1.60 -11.30
C TYR A 40 0.54 1.49 -10.18
N GLY A 41 0.44 2.48 -9.29
CA GLY A 41 -0.43 2.42 -8.12
C GLY A 41 0.02 1.39 -7.09
N ILE A 42 1.30 0.98 -7.11
CA ILE A 42 1.81 -0.10 -6.23
C ILE A 42 2.77 0.49 -5.20
N LEU A 43 2.40 0.37 -3.92
CA LEU A 43 3.33 0.52 -2.81
C LEU A 43 3.99 -0.82 -2.49
N SER A 44 5.25 -0.77 -2.07
CA SER A 44 6.00 -1.93 -1.62
C SER A 44 6.70 -1.57 -0.32
N GLY A 45 6.61 -2.42 0.70
CA GLY A 45 7.25 -2.16 1.97
C GLY A 45 7.25 -3.35 2.91
N GLU A 46 7.96 -3.16 4.02
CA GLU A 46 7.91 -4.05 5.18
C GLU A 46 6.85 -3.53 6.15
N MET A 47 6.05 -4.45 6.68
CA MET A 47 5.00 -4.18 7.66
C MET A 47 4.74 -5.47 8.45
N ASP A 48 4.29 -5.32 9.69
CA ASP A 48 3.72 -6.43 10.46
C ASP A 48 2.47 -6.99 9.78
N ALA A 49 2.44 -8.30 9.52
CA ALA A 49 1.31 -8.99 8.92
C ALA A 49 0.00 -8.83 9.73
N GLY A 50 0.08 -8.56 11.04
CA GLY A 50 -1.08 -8.26 11.87
C GLY A 50 -1.85 -6.99 11.48
N ARG A 51 -1.24 -6.09 10.68
CA ARG A 51 -1.84 -4.82 10.23
C ARG A 51 -2.44 -4.87 8.83
N ILE A 52 -2.45 -6.06 8.19
CA ILE A 52 -3.06 -6.23 6.86
C ILE A 52 -4.56 -5.89 6.86
N PRO A 53 -5.37 -6.32 7.84
CA PRO A 53 -6.79 -5.97 7.85
C PRO A 53 -7.02 -4.46 7.92
N ASP A 54 -6.16 -3.75 8.65
CA ASP A 54 -6.25 -2.29 8.76
C ASP A 54 -5.90 -1.60 7.43
N LEU A 55 -4.97 -2.16 6.66
CA LEU A 55 -4.66 -1.69 5.30
C LEU A 55 -5.78 -1.97 4.31
N GLU A 56 -6.39 -3.15 4.37
CA GLU A 56 -7.53 -3.50 3.51
C GLU A 56 -8.75 -2.62 3.79
N ALA A 57 -8.86 -2.08 5.01
CA ALA A 57 -9.91 -1.13 5.39
C ALA A 57 -9.69 0.30 4.86
N VAL A 58 -8.51 0.62 4.31
CA VAL A 58 -8.23 1.95 3.77
C VAL A 58 -9.00 2.16 2.46
N GLN A 59 -9.80 3.21 2.41
CA GLN A 59 -10.74 3.49 1.31
C GLN A 59 -10.08 3.56 -0.09
N GLY A 60 -8.77 3.82 -0.16
CA GLY A 60 -7.99 3.88 -1.40
C GLY A 60 -7.24 2.61 -1.78
N VAL A 61 -7.26 1.57 -0.94
CA VAL A 61 -6.60 0.30 -1.22
C VAL A 61 -7.54 -0.61 -2.01
N GLN A 62 -6.97 -1.26 -3.02
CA GLN A 62 -7.65 -2.26 -3.84
C GLN A 62 -7.32 -3.68 -3.36
N SER A 63 -6.04 -3.95 -3.08
CA SER A 63 -5.59 -5.25 -2.60
C SER A 63 -4.27 -5.15 -1.85
N VAL A 64 -4.09 -5.99 -0.84
CA VAL A 64 -2.82 -6.19 -0.15
C VAL A 64 -2.31 -7.59 -0.48
N SER A 65 -1.07 -7.69 -0.97
CA SER A 65 -0.40 -8.95 -1.25
C SER A 65 0.84 -9.07 -0.39
N LEU A 66 0.93 -10.11 0.42
CA LEU A 66 2.20 -10.51 1.02
C LEU A 66 3.03 -11.22 -0.04
N ASP A 67 4.29 -10.83 -0.21
CA ASP A 67 5.22 -11.62 -1.01
C ASP A 67 5.43 -12.94 -0.27
N GLN A 68 4.81 -14.02 -0.77
CA GLN A 68 4.89 -15.35 -0.17
C GLN A 68 6.26 -16.02 -0.40
N LEU A 69 7.36 -15.30 -0.18
CA LEU A 69 8.71 -15.86 -0.24
C LEU A 69 9.12 -16.61 1.04
N GLN A 70 8.20 -16.82 2.01
CA GLN A 70 8.50 -17.52 3.27
C GLN A 70 7.55 -18.69 3.61
N ARG A 71 7.03 -19.42 2.61
CA ARG A 71 6.40 -20.75 2.86
C ARG A 71 6.92 -21.85 1.92
N ALA A 72 8.21 -21.82 1.65
CA ALA A 72 8.94 -22.97 1.19
C ALA A 72 10.31 -22.93 1.87
N LEU A 73 10.39 -23.46 3.10
CA LEU A 73 11.55 -24.10 3.74
C LEU A 73 11.16 -24.55 5.14
#